data_AF-A0A7C2EH30-F1
#
_entry.id   AF-A0A7C2EH30-F1
#
_cell.length_a   1.000
_cell.length_b   1.000
_cell.length_c   1.000
_cell.angle_alpha   90.00
_cell.angle_beta   90.00
_cell.angle_gamma   90.00
#
_symmetry.space_group_name_H-M   'P 1'
#
loop_
_entity.id
_entity.type
_entity.pdbx_description
1 polymer ?
#
loop_
_entity_poly.entity_id
_entity_poly.type
_entity_poly.pdbx_seq_one_letter_code
_entity_poly.pdbx_strand_id
1 'polypeptide(L)'
;MMDYLSSALLAIGPISLSVLLLLFMSMGKRLGQALELPPYYRLYNAALFLLLFPIPLIWILTAIKAWGLPDSDADVITLIKIGVFSFPMAIAFTLAVYATSKYWAWIWEELRRPKDEGGSEDEA
;
A
#
# COMPACT_ATOMS: atom_id res chain seq x y z
N MET A 1 7.53 30.09 -5.89
CA MET A 1 8.30 29.05 -6.63
C MET A 1 8.70 27.89 -5.71
N MET A 2 9.23 28.17 -4.51
CA MET A 2 9.47 27.12 -3.49
C MET A 2 8.21 26.35 -3.09
N ASP A 3 7.04 27.01 -3.00
CA ASP A 3 5.79 26.36 -2.61
C ASP A 3 5.30 25.29 -3.61
N TYR A 4 5.52 25.51 -4.91
CA TYR A 4 5.16 24.54 -5.95
C TYR A 4 6.09 23.31 -5.94
N LEU A 5 7.38 23.52 -5.67
CA LEU A 5 8.38 22.46 -5.52
C LEU A 5 8.07 21.59 -4.30
N SER A 6 7.74 22.21 -3.17
CA SER A 6 7.36 21.51 -1.94
C SER A 6 6.05 20.73 -2.10
N SER A 7 5.08 21.30 -2.82
CA SER A 7 3.81 20.63 -3.16
C SER A 7 4.01 19.44 -4.10
N ALA A 8 4.89 19.58 -5.09
CA ALA A 8 5.23 18.49 -6.01
C ALA A 8 5.94 17.34 -5.28
N LEU A 9 6.88 17.64 -4.37
CA LEU A 9 7.56 16.61 -3.56
C LEU A 9 6.58 15.82 -2.67
N LEU A 10 5.61 16.53 -2.08
CA LEU A 10 4.55 15.92 -1.26
C LEU A 10 3.62 15.01 -2.07
N ALA A 11 3.45 15.26 -3.36
CA ALA A 11 2.67 14.41 -4.25
C ALA A 11 3.47 13.19 -4.75
N ILE A 12 4.78 13.33 -4.98
CA ILE A 12 5.63 12.25 -5.50
C ILE A 12 5.68 11.05 -4.56
N GLY A 13 5.80 11.27 -3.25
CA GLY A 13 5.91 10.18 -2.27
C GLY A 13 4.72 9.20 -2.29
N PRO A 14 3.47 9.68 -2.13
CA PRO A 14 2.28 8.82 -2.22
C PRO A 14 2.13 8.16 -3.58
N ILE A 15 2.45 8.86 -4.67
CA ILE A 15 2.37 8.32 -6.03
C ILE A 15 3.39 7.18 -6.21
N SER A 16 4.64 7.38 -5.79
CA SER A 16 5.67 6.34 -5.91
C SER A 16 5.33 5.12 -5.08
N LEU A 17 4.82 5.32 -3.86
CA LEU A 17 4.37 4.22 -2.99
C LEU A 17 3.18 3.47 -3.61
N SER A 18 2.25 4.19 -4.23
CA SER A 18 1.10 3.58 -4.93
C SER A 18 1.55 2.72 -6.11
N VAL A 19 2.49 3.21 -6.93
CA VAL A 19 3.07 2.44 -8.03
C VAL A 19 3.78 1.20 -7.51
N LEU A 20 4.55 1.32 -6.42
CA LEU A 20 5.23 0.20 -5.79
C LEU A 20 4.22 -0.87 -5.30
N LEU A 21 3.15 -0.46 -4.62
CA LEU A 21 2.10 -1.38 -4.16
C LEU A 21 1.38 -2.07 -5.33
N LEU A 22 1.13 -1.35 -6.43
CA LEU A 22 0.57 -1.94 -7.65
C LEU A 22 1.50 -2.99 -8.27
N LEU A 23 2.81 -2.72 -8.29
CA LEU A 23 3.81 -3.68 -8.76
C LEU A 23 3.81 -4.93 -7.87
N PHE A 24 3.85 -4.76 -6.55
CA PHE A 24 3.78 -5.89 -5.62
C PHE A 24 2.48 -6.68 -5.74
N MET A 25 1.36 -6.01 -5.96
CA MET A 25 0.09 -6.69 -6.24
C MET A 25 0.16 -7.51 -7.52
N SER A 26 0.71 -6.94 -8.60
CA SER A 26 0.82 -7.64 -9.89
C SER A 26 1.70 -8.89 -9.77
N MET A 27 2.80 -8.79 -9.01
CA MET A 27 3.72 -9.89 -8.75
C MET A 27 3.07 -10.94 -7.84
N GLY A 28 2.47 -10.52 -6.72
CA GLY A 28 1.79 -11.41 -5.77
C GLY A 28 0.59 -12.15 -6.39
N LYS A 29 -0.10 -11.54 -7.36
CA LYS A 29 -1.17 -12.20 -8.12
C LYS A 29 -0.61 -13.31 -9.02
N ARG A 30 0.46 -13.04 -9.78
CA ARG A 30 1.11 -14.03 -10.65
C ARG A 30 1.72 -15.17 -9.84
N LEU A 31 2.38 -14.83 -8.74
CA LEU A 31 2.98 -15.80 -7.82
C LEU A 31 1.91 -16.65 -7.13
N GLY A 32 0.83 -16.04 -6.65
CA GLY A 32 -0.29 -16.79 -6.04
C GLY A 32 -1.02 -17.68 -7.03
N GLN A 33 -1.09 -17.32 -8.31
CA GLN A 33 -1.60 -18.20 -9.36
C GLN A 33 -0.64 -19.36 -9.66
N ALA A 34 0.66 -19.13 -9.65
CA ALA A 34 1.66 -20.16 -9.93
C ALA A 34 1.83 -21.18 -8.78
N LEU A 35 1.66 -20.73 -7.53
CA LEU A 35 1.86 -21.53 -6.32
C LEU A 35 0.53 -21.88 -5.60
N GLU A 36 -0.62 -21.61 -6.24
CA GLU A 36 -1.97 -21.78 -5.66
C GLU A 36 -2.16 -21.17 -4.25
N LEU A 37 -1.47 -20.05 -3.99
CA LEU A 37 -1.45 -19.43 -2.66
C LEU A 37 -2.74 -18.63 -2.38
N PRO A 38 -3.11 -18.50 -1.09
CA PRO A 38 -4.21 -17.63 -0.68
C PRO A 38 -4.07 -16.19 -1.21
N PRO A 39 -5.19 -15.47 -1.43
CA PRO A 39 -5.21 -14.20 -2.13
C PRO A 39 -4.75 -13.00 -1.27
N TYR A 40 -3.53 -13.06 -0.74
CA TYR A 40 -2.91 -11.97 0.05
C TYR A 40 -2.72 -10.68 -0.76
N TYR A 41 -2.78 -10.74 -2.09
CA TYR A 41 -2.80 -9.55 -2.96
C TYR A 41 -3.97 -8.59 -2.63
N ARG A 42 -5.06 -9.08 -2.01
CA ARG A 42 -6.17 -8.24 -1.54
C ARG A 42 -5.75 -7.25 -0.45
N LEU A 43 -4.72 -7.58 0.34
CA LEU A 43 -4.18 -6.67 1.35
C LEU A 43 -3.46 -5.47 0.71
N TYR A 44 -2.85 -5.64 -0.47
CA TYR A 44 -2.31 -4.50 -1.23
C TYR A 44 -3.41 -3.57 -1.73
N ASN A 45 -4.59 -4.10 -2.10
CA ASN A 45 -5.75 -3.25 -2.43
C ASN A 45 -6.24 -2.46 -1.21
N ALA A 46 -6.32 -3.10 -0.04
CA ALA A 46 -6.68 -2.42 1.20
C ALA A 46 -5.65 -1.33 1.56
N ALA A 47 -4.35 -1.62 1.40
CA ALA A 47 -3.28 -0.66 1.62
C ALA A 47 -3.35 0.53 0.63
N LEU A 48 -3.57 0.26 -0.66
CA LEU A 48 -3.78 1.30 -1.69
C LEU A 48 -4.98 2.18 -1.37
N PHE A 49 -6.10 1.58 -0.98
CA PHE A 49 -7.29 2.33 -0.59
C PHE A 49 -7.01 3.22 0.61
N LEU A 50 -6.42 2.69 1.68
CA LEU A 50 -6.08 3.45 2.89
C LEU A 50 -5.05 4.56 2.63
N LEU A 51 -4.14 4.35 1.68
CA LEU A 51 -3.12 5.33 1.31
C LEU A 51 -3.70 6.48 0.47
N LEU A 52 -4.64 6.18 -0.43
CA LEU A 52 -5.24 7.16 -1.33
C LEU A 52 -6.48 7.83 -0.75
N PHE A 53 -7.19 7.20 0.18
CA PHE A 53 -8.43 7.69 0.80
C PHE A 53 -8.30 9.08 1.47
N PRO A 54 -7.19 9.45 2.13
CA PRO A 54 -7.03 10.78 2.71
C PRO A 54 -7.03 11.90 1.67
N ILE A 55 -6.62 11.61 0.42
CA ILE A 55 -6.51 12.60 -0.66
C ILE A 55 -7.86 13.28 -0.94
N PRO A 56 -8.93 12.57 -1.37
CA PRO A 56 -10.22 13.20 -1.62
C PRO A 56 -10.83 13.84 -0.36
N LEU A 57 -10.53 13.29 0.84
CA LEU A 57 -11.03 13.86 2.09
C LEU A 57 -10.50 15.28 2.33
N ILE A 58 -9.23 15.55 2.01
CA ILE A 58 -8.67 16.91 2.12
C ILE A 58 -9.32 17.85 1.12
N TRP A 59 -9.52 17.39 -0.12
CA TRP A 59 -10.19 18.19 -1.15
C TRP A 59 -11.60 18.60 -0.68
N ILE A 60 -12.34 17.67 -0.09
CA ILE A 60 -13.65 17.93 0.51
C ILE A 60 -13.53 18.94 1.65
N LEU A 61 -12.60 18.76 2.58
CA LEU A 61 -12.39 19.68 3.71
C LEU A 61 -11.99 21.10 3.24
N THR A 62 -11.16 21.21 2.20
CA THR A 62 -10.80 22.51 1.61
C THR A 62 -11.96 23.16 0.87
N ALA A 63 -12.81 22.38 0.18
CA ALA A 63 -13.99 22.88 -0.50
C ALA A 63 -15.06 23.37 0.51
N ILE A 64 -15.23 22.63 1.61
CA ILE A 64 -16.11 23.01 2.73
C ILE A 64 -15.63 24.31 3.38
N LYS A 65 -14.31 24.51 3.54
CA LYS A 65 -13.74 25.77 4.04
C LYS A 65 -14.04 26.95 3.09
N ALA A 66 -14.03 26.72 1.77
CA ALA A 66 -14.38 27.74 0.78
C ALA A 66 -15.85 28.19 0.82
N TRP A 67 -16.73 27.45 1.51
CA TRP A 67 -18.17 27.76 1.66
C TRP A 67 -18.51 28.53 2.94
N GLY A 68 -17.53 29.04 3.69
CA GLY A 68 -17.76 30.03 4.75
C GLY A 68 -18.07 29.45 6.14
N LEU A 69 -17.62 28.24 6.43
CA LEU A 69 -17.58 27.74 7.82
C LEU A 69 -16.53 28.51 8.64
N PRO A 70 -16.80 28.75 9.94
CA PRO A 70 -15.94 29.57 10.80
C PRO A 70 -14.52 28.99 10.85
N ASP A 71 -13.52 29.88 10.83
CA ASP A 71 -12.12 29.51 10.99
C ASP A 71 -11.93 28.83 12.34
N SER A 72 -11.82 27.50 12.31
CA SER A 72 -11.22 26.74 13.40
C SER A 72 -9.73 27.11 13.47
N ASP A 73 -9.19 27.21 14.69
CA ASP A 73 -7.78 27.50 14.93
C ASP A 73 -6.88 26.70 13.99
N ALA A 74 -5.97 27.38 13.32
CA ALA A 74 -5.11 26.81 12.28
C ALA A 74 -4.32 25.57 12.77
N ASP A 75 -4.00 25.55 14.07
CA ASP A 75 -3.30 24.45 14.73
C ASP A 75 -4.17 23.19 14.86
N VAL A 76 -5.46 23.34 15.15
CA VAL A 76 -6.41 22.22 15.29
C VAL A 76 -6.65 21.56 13.93
N ILE A 77 -6.85 22.36 12.88
CA ILE A 77 -7.01 21.85 11.50
C ILE A 77 -5.74 21.12 11.04
N THR A 78 -4.57 21.63 11.39
CA THR A 78 -3.28 21.02 11.04
C THR A 78 -3.09 19.69 11.77
N LEU A 79 -3.42 19.62 13.06
CA LEU A 79 -3.35 18.40 13.85
C LEU A 79 -4.30 17.32 13.32
N ILE A 80 -5.54 17.70 12.98
CA ILE A 80 -6.52 16.80 12.36
C ILE A 80 -5.99 16.26 11.02
N LYS A 81 -5.42 17.12 10.17
CA LYS A 81 -4.82 16.70 8.89
C LYS A 81 -3.70 15.68 9.10
N ILE A 82 -2.80 15.93 10.04
CA ILE A 82 -1.70 14.99 10.36
C ILE A 82 -2.26 13.66 10.82
N GLY A 83 -3.20 13.65 11.77
CA GLY A 83 -3.81 12.41 12.26
C GLY A 83 -4.53 11.61 11.17
N VAL A 84 -5.32 12.30 10.34
CA VAL A 84 -6.07 11.72 9.21
C VAL A 84 -5.14 11.15 8.13
N PHE A 85 -3.94 11.69 7.96
CA PHE A 85 -2.95 11.13 7.03
C PHE A 85 -2.11 10.01 7.64
N SER A 86 -1.56 10.24 8.82
CA SER A 86 -0.57 9.35 9.42
C SER A 86 -1.19 8.02 9.83
N PHE A 87 -2.42 8.02 10.34
CA PHE A 87 -3.04 6.79 10.85
C PHE A 87 -3.40 5.80 9.73
N PRO A 88 -4.13 6.19 8.66
CA PRO A 88 -4.39 5.29 7.53
C PRO A 88 -3.12 4.88 6.80
N MET A 89 -2.14 5.80 6.67
CA MET A 89 -0.87 5.50 6.02
C MET A 89 -0.06 4.46 6.82
N ALA A 90 -0.02 4.54 8.15
CA ALA A 90 0.64 3.55 9.00
C ALA A 90 -0.02 2.16 8.88
N ILE A 91 -1.36 2.12 8.85
CA ILE A 91 -2.10 0.86 8.64
C ILE A 91 -1.82 0.31 7.25
N ALA A 92 -1.86 1.14 6.20
CA ALA A 92 -1.54 0.74 4.83
C ALA A 92 -0.15 0.13 4.74
N PHE A 93 0.84 0.77 5.36
CA PHE A 93 2.22 0.29 5.39
C PHE A 93 2.34 -1.05 6.11
N THR A 94 1.66 -1.19 7.26
CA THR A 94 1.64 -2.44 8.04
C THR A 94 1.04 -3.60 7.24
N LEU A 95 -0.08 -3.36 6.55
CA LEU A 95 -0.71 -4.36 5.69
C LEU A 95 0.18 -4.76 4.52
N ALA A 96 0.84 -3.79 3.88
CA ALA A 96 1.76 -4.03 2.79
C ALA A 96 2.95 -4.89 3.25
N VAL A 97 3.62 -4.49 4.33
CA VAL A 97 4.77 -5.22 4.90
C VAL A 97 4.35 -6.64 5.32
N TYR A 98 3.20 -6.80 5.96
CA TYR A 98 2.68 -8.10 6.34
C TYR A 98 2.45 -9.01 5.12
N ALA A 99 1.77 -8.51 4.10
CA ALA A 99 1.53 -9.26 2.86
C ALA A 99 2.84 -9.63 2.17
N THR A 100 3.78 -8.70 2.06
CA THR A 100 5.10 -8.94 1.45
C THR A 100 5.90 -9.99 2.23
N SER A 101 5.89 -9.92 3.56
CA SER A 101 6.59 -10.88 4.42
C SER A 101 6.04 -12.30 4.26
N LYS A 102 4.71 -12.46 4.14
CA LYS A 102 4.07 -13.76 3.89
C LYS A 102 4.46 -14.32 2.52
N TYR A 103 4.42 -13.50 1.47
CA TYR A 103 4.88 -13.93 0.14
C TYR A 103 6.35 -14.34 0.14
N TRP A 104 7.21 -13.60 0.82
CA TRP A 104 8.63 -13.89 0.89
C TRP A 104 8.93 -15.19 1.66
N ALA A 105 8.22 -15.44 2.75
CA ALA A 105 8.34 -16.68 3.52
C ALA A 105 8.04 -17.92 2.65
N TRP A 106 6.99 -17.86 1.83
CA TRP A 106 6.65 -18.96 0.92
C TRP A 106 7.64 -19.16 -0.21
N ILE A 107 8.12 -18.06 -0.83
CA ILE A 107 9.17 -18.16 -1.85
C ILE A 107 10.41 -18.85 -1.27
N TRP A 108 10.78 -18.51 -0.04
CA TRP A 108 11.93 -19.12 0.62
C TRP A 108 11.72 -20.59 0.96
N GLU A 109 10.51 -20.97 1.34
CA GLU A 109 10.13 -22.37 1.59
C GLU A 109 10.23 -23.21 0.31
N GLU A 110 9.72 -22.70 -0.81
CA GLU A 110 9.79 -23.38 -2.10
C GLU A 110 11.22 -23.48 -2.64
N LEU A 111 12.04 -22.42 -2.48
CA LEU A 111 13.46 -22.45 -2.86
C LEU A 111 14.29 -23.41 -1.99
N ARG A 112 13.82 -23.71 -0.77
CA ARG A 112 14.49 -24.61 0.17
C ARG A 112 14.12 -26.07 -0.04
N ARG A 113 13.04 -26.37 -0.78
CA ARG A 113 12.70 -27.75 -1.14
C ARG A 113 13.79 -28.32 -2.06
N PRO A 114 14.48 -29.40 -1.67
CA PRO A 114 15.45 -30.06 -2.54
C PRO A 114 14.75 -30.60 -3.78
N LYS A 115 15.41 -30.50 -4.94
CA LYS A 115 14.86 -30.75 -6.28
C LYS A 115 14.65 -32.25 -6.60
N ASP A 116 14.62 -33.12 -5.61
CA ASP A 116 14.90 -34.56 -5.76
C ASP A 116 13.68 -35.48 -5.63
N GLU A 117 12.44 -34.98 -5.75
CA GLU A 117 11.23 -35.83 -5.79
C GLU A 117 10.60 -35.87 -7.20
N GLY A 118 11.42 -36.08 -8.24
CA GLY A 118 10.94 -36.17 -9.62
C GLY A 118 11.71 -37.15 -10.50
N GLY A 119 12.42 -38.12 -9.90
CA GLY A 119 13.36 -38.97 -10.64
C GLY A 119 13.56 -40.35 -10.06
N SER A 120 12.50 -41.11 -9.80
CA SER A 120 12.52 -42.57 -9.88
C SER A 120 11.13 -43.11 -9.60
N GLU A 121 10.48 -43.65 -10.63
CA GLU A 121 9.50 -44.75 -10.59
C GLU A 121 8.62 -44.64 -11.84
N ASP A 122 9.15 -45.11 -12.97
CA ASP A 122 8.39 -45.73 -14.07
C ASP A 122 9.37 -46.40 -15.04
N GLU A 123 10.19 -47.31 -14.49
CA GLU A 123 10.80 -48.41 -15.25
C GLU A 123 10.66 -49.68 -14.40
N ALA A 124 9.56 -50.41 -14.59
CA ALA A 124 9.43 -51.83 -14.27
C ALA A 124 8.33 -52.46 -15.13
#